data_AF-A0A3L8D8T5-F1
#
_entry.id   AF-A0A3L8D8T5-F1
#
_cell.length_a   1.000
_cell.length_b   1.000
_cell.length_c   1.000
_cell.angle_alpha   90.00
_cell.angle_beta   90.00
_cell.angle_gamma   90.00
#
_symmetry.space_group_name_H-M   'P 1'
#
loop_
_entity.id
_entity.type
_entity.pdbx_description
1 polymer ?
#
loop_
_entity_poly.entity_id
_entity_poly.type
_entity_poly.pdbx_seq_one_letter_code
_entity_poly.pdbx_strand_id
1 'polypeptide(L)'
;MQYLLPLFLLVLIIQTSVAPPVKDHKDNEVDDSEEMAKIMEYHRYLKEVIQTLEKDTAFREKLQKATEGDIRSGQIAHELRFVDPNVRSKLDELKREELERLRHLATKEYNLMNNLDLDHLKIAEHLDHSNKHTFEIEDLKKLIIKTRKDLEEKDEQRHEEFKQYEMQKKYESEQRMKGNDGMDEEERKKFKEDLEAAQKKHKDHKPVSWKTHIQYNRKELFLLIN
;
A
#
# COMPACT_ATOMS: atom_id res chain seq x y z
N MET A 1 64.77 -22.47 8.72
CA MET A 1 63.85 -23.01 7.68
C MET A 1 62.53 -23.58 8.23
N GLN A 2 62.19 -23.42 9.52
CA GLN A 2 60.98 -24.04 10.12
C GLN A 2 59.69 -23.19 10.03
N TYR A 3 59.77 -21.92 9.62
CA TYR A 3 58.59 -21.02 9.59
C TYR A 3 58.00 -20.81 8.18
N LEU A 4 58.61 -21.38 7.14
CA LEU A 4 58.11 -21.25 5.75
C LEU A 4 56.90 -22.16 5.48
N LEU A 5 56.85 -23.34 6.11
CA LEU A 5 55.76 -24.31 5.98
C LEU A 5 54.42 -23.83 6.57
N PRO A 6 54.35 -23.26 7.80
CA PRO A 6 53.09 -22.73 8.32
C PRO A 6 52.63 -21.48 7.56
N LEU A 7 53.56 -20.66 7.05
CA LEU A 7 53.23 -19.49 6.24
C LEU A 7 52.56 -19.89 4.92
N PHE A 8 53.04 -20.96 4.28
CA PHE A 8 52.46 -21.47 3.04
C PHE A 8 51.06 -22.07 3.25
N LEU A 9 50.83 -22.73 4.38
CA LEU A 9 49.50 -23.24 4.77
C LEU A 9 48.50 -22.10 5.01
N LEU A 10 48.93 -21.00 5.60
CA LEU A 10 48.09 -19.83 5.84
C LEU A 10 47.66 -19.16 4.53
N VAL A 11 48.57 -19.07 3.55
CA VAL A 11 48.26 -18.55 2.20
C VAL A 11 47.27 -19.45 1.45
N LEU A 12 47.38 -20.78 1.58
CA LEU A 12 46.42 -21.71 0.97
C LEU A 12 45.01 -21.58 1.57
N ILE A 13 44.88 -21.37 2.88
CA ILE A 13 43.57 -21.18 3.53
C ILE A 13 42.90 -19.89 3.02
N ILE A 14 43.66 -18.80 2.89
CA ILE A 14 43.16 -17.52 2.36
C ILE A 14 42.71 -17.66 0.91
N GLN A 15 43.41 -18.45 0.09
CA GLN A 15 43.04 -18.68 -1.33
C GLN A 15 41.78 -19.56 -1.51
N THR A 16 41.38 -20.32 -0.49
CA THR A 16 40.14 -21.13 -0.52
C THR A 16 38.93 -20.44 0.12
N SER A 17 39.11 -19.27 0.71
CA SER A 17 38.03 -18.45 1.27
C SER A 17 37.28 -17.73 0.14
N VAL A 18 36.44 -18.47 -0.58
CA VAL A 18 35.45 -17.89 -1.49
C VAL A 18 34.24 -17.49 -0.65
N ALA A 19 34.11 -16.19 -0.39
CA ALA A 19 32.90 -15.65 0.20
C ALA A 19 31.74 -15.83 -0.80
N PRO A 20 30.58 -16.40 -0.40
CA PRO A 20 29.42 -16.41 -1.27
C PRO A 20 29.06 -14.95 -1.62
N PRO A 21 28.68 -14.67 -2.87
CA PRO A 21 28.34 -13.32 -3.28
C PRO A 21 27.20 -12.82 -2.37
N VAL A 22 27.48 -11.76 -1.62
CA VAL A 22 26.43 -10.98 -0.96
C VAL A 22 25.60 -10.41 -2.09
N LYS A 23 24.35 -10.87 -2.20
CA LYS A 23 23.37 -10.19 -3.06
C LYS A 23 23.21 -8.81 -2.45
N ASP A 24 23.78 -7.80 -3.10
CA ASP A 24 23.45 -6.42 -2.80
C ASP A 24 21.95 -6.28 -3.05
N HIS A 25 21.15 -6.17 -1.99
CA HIS A 25 19.71 -5.86 -2.06
C HIS A 25 19.44 -4.41 -2.54
N LYS A 26 20.31 -3.85 -3.39
CA LYS A 26 20.20 -2.49 -3.90
C LYS A 26 19.24 -2.35 -5.08
N ASP A 27 18.88 -3.45 -5.71
CA ASP A 27 17.98 -3.41 -6.87
C ASP A 27 16.52 -3.12 -6.49
N ASN A 28 16.14 -3.28 -5.21
CA ASN A 28 14.77 -3.03 -4.74
C ASN A 28 14.53 -1.58 -4.28
N GLU A 29 15.55 -0.85 -3.78
CA GLU A 29 15.35 0.50 -3.22
C GLU A 29 14.95 1.56 -4.26
N VAL A 30 15.39 1.40 -5.52
CA VAL A 30 15.09 2.35 -6.60
C VAL A 30 13.68 2.12 -7.16
N ASP A 31 13.26 0.85 -7.25
CA ASP A 31 11.92 0.45 -7.70
C ASP A 31 10.86 0.89 -6.67
N ASP A 32 11.14 0.66 -5.39
CA ASP A 32 10.30 1.11 -4.28
C ASP A 32 10.12 2.64 -4.31
N SER A 33 11.17 3.42 -4.59
CA SER A 33 11.07 4.89 -4.63
C SER A 33 10.23 5.41 -5.81
N GLU A 34 10.34 4.80 -6.99
CA GLU A 34 9.54 5.21 -8.15
C GLU A 34 8.08 4.77 -8.01
N GLU A 35 7.84 3.57 -7.48
CA GLU A 35 6.48 3.10 -7.18
C GLU A 35 5.79 3.96 -6.12
N MET A 36 6.50 4.31 -5.04
CA MET A 36 5.99 5.24 -4.02
C MET A 36 5.66 6.62 -4.62
N ALA A 37 6.47 7.13 -5.54
CA ALA A 37 6.19 8.39 -6.23
C ALA A 37 4.93 8.29 -7.12
N LYS A 38 4.73 7.18 -7.84
CA LYS A 38 3.51 6.93 -8.64
C LYS A 38 2.26 6.91 -7.76
N ILE A 39 2.32 6.23 -6.62
CA ILE A 39 1.24 6.17 -5.63
C ILE A 39 0.93 7.57 -5.08
N MET A 40 1.95 8.34 -4.72
CA MET A 40 1.80 9.70 -4.19
C MET A 40 1.10 10.64 -5.18
N GLU A 41 1.49 10.60 -6.46
CA GLU A 41 0.87 11.42 -7.50
C GLU A 41 -0.59 11.02 -7.76
N TYR A 42 -0.90 9.72 -7.76
CA TYR A 42 -2.28 9.26 -7.87
C TYR A 42 -3.14 9.76 -6.69
N HIS A 43 -2.61 9.70 -5.46
CA HIS A 43 -3.30 10.24 -4.28
C HIS A 43 -3.49 11.77 -4.37
N ARG A 44 -2.52 12.50 -4.93
CA ARG A 44 -2.66 13.94 -5.19
C ARG A 44 -3.82 14.22 -6.15
N TYR A 45 -3.87 13.53 -7.28
CA TYR A 45 -4.97 13.65 -8.25
C TYR A 45 -6.33 13.37 -7.61
N LEU A 46 -6.45 12.25 -6.89
CA LEU A 46 -7.68 11.88 -6.18
C LEU A 46 -8.13 12.99 -5.21
N LYS A 47 -7.19 13.52 -4.42
CA LYS A 47 -7.48 14.60 -3.46
C LYS A 47 -7.95 15.86 -4.17
N GLU A 48 -7.32 16.27 -5.25
CA GLU A 48 -7.70 17.47 -6.02
C GLU A 48 -9.09 17.33 -6.65
N VAL A 49 -9.43 16.14 -7.15
CA VAL A 49 -10.78 15.83 -7.67
C VAL A 49 -11.82 15.98 -6.57
N ILE A 50 -11.58 15.39 -5.40
CA ILE A 50 -12.53 15.43 -4.28
C ILE A 50 -12.70 16.87 -3.77
N GLN A 51 -11.60 17.60 -3.53
CA GLN A 51 -11.65 19.01 -3.12
C GLN A 51 -12.37 19.89 -4.13
N THR A 52 -12.27 19.57 -5.42
CA THR A 52 -12.98 20.28 -6.48
C THR A 52 -14.48 19.99 -6.42
N LEU A 53 -14.88 18.73 -6.19
CA LEU A 53 -16.28 18.33 -6.02
C LEU A 53 -16.92 18.91 -4.74
N GLU A 54 -16.17 19.06 -3.64
CA GLU A 54 -16.65 19.64 -2.39
C GLU A 54 -17.00 21.12 -2.47
N LYS A 55 -16.40 21.86 -3.40
CA LYS A 55 -16.71 23.28 -3.62
C LYS A 55 -18.16 23.47 -4.05
N ASP A 56 -18.76 22.48 -4.70
CA ASP A 56 -20.18 22.49 -5.00
C ASP A 56 -21.00 22.02 -3.78
N THR A 57 -21.65 22.99 -3.14
CA THR A 57 -22.54 22.74 -2.00
C THR A 57 -23.67 21.76 -2.30
N ALA A 58 -24.23 21.78 -3.52
CA ALA A 58 -25.35 20.92 -3.89
C ALA A 58 -24.89 19.45 -4.01
N PHE A 59 -23.73 19.24 -4.63
CA PHE A 59 -23.12 17.92 -4.71
C PHE A 59 -22.73 17.38 -3.33
N ARG A 60 -22.10 18.22 -2.49
CA ARG A 60 -21.71 17.84 -1.12
C ARG A 60 -22.89 17.40 -0.27
N GLU A 61 -24.02 18.09 -0.35
CA GLU A 61 -25.22 17.66 0.38
C GLU A 61 -25.75 16.31 -0.08
N LYS A 62 -25.73 16.04 -1.39
CA LYS A 62 -26.13 14.74 -1.94
C LYS A 62 -25.19 13.64 -1.49
N LEU A 63 -23.88 13.92 -1.44
CA LEU A 63 -22.87 13.00 -0.94
C LEU A 63 -23.08 12.67 0.55
N GLN A 64 -23.45 13.65 1.38
CA GLN A 64 -23.75 13.43 2.80
C GLN A 64 -25.04 12.63 3.04
N LYS A 65 -26.03 12.79 2.16
CA LYS A 65 -27.32 12.08 2.23
C LYS A 65 -27.27 10.69 1.60
N ALA A 66 -26.27 10.39 0.77
CA ALA A 66 -26.14 9.12 0.06
C ALA A 66 -25.90 7.95 1.04
N THR A 67 -26.48 6.79 0.71
CA THR A 67 -26.25 5.56 1.47
C THR A 67 -24.85 5.04 1.20
N GLU A 68 -24.27 4.33 2.17
CA GLU A 68 -22.99 3.64 1.98
C GLU A 68 -22.99 2.72 0.76
N GLY A 69 -24.10 2.03 0.48
CA GLY A 69 -24.26 1.19 -0.70
C GLY A 69 -24.19 1.98 -2.02
N ASP A 70 -24.76 3.18 -2.07
CA ASP A 70 -24.80 4.04 -3.26
C ASP A 70 -23.43 4.64 -3.58
N ILE A 71 -22.65 4.91 -2.53
CA ILE A 71 -21.25 5.32 -2.66
C ILE A 71 -20.42 4.13 -3.15
N ARG A 72 -20.56 2.96 -2.52
CA ARG A 72 -19.81 1.74 -2.89
C ARG A 72 -20.08 1.26 -4.31
N SER A 73 -21.30 1.44 -4.81
CA SER A 73 -21.69 1.08 -6.19
C SER A 73 -21.28 2.13 -7.22
N GLY A 74 -20.88 3.32 -6.77
CA GLY A 74 -20.59 4.47 -7.63
C GLY A 74 -21.84 5.12 -8.22
N GLN A 75 -23.03 4.84 -7.69
CA GLN A 75 -24.27 5.46 -8.15
C GLN A 75 -24.26 6.97 -7.97
N ILE A 76 -23.59 7.48 -6.92
CA ILE A 76 -23.40 8.91 -6.65
C ILE A 76 -22.73 9.65 -7.82
N ALA A 77 -21.98 8.96 -8.67
CA ALA A 77 -21.34 9.58 -9.82
C ALA A 77 -22.35 10.19 -10.82
N HIS A 78 -23.60 9.71 -10.85
CA HIS A 78 -24.64 10.28 -11.72
C HIS A 78 -25.01 11.71 -11.36
N GLU A 79 -24.81 12.10 -10.09
CA GLU A 79 -25.09 13.46 -9.61
C GLU A 79 -24.13 14.49 -10.20
N LEU A 80 -23.02 14.03 -10.80
CA LEU A 80 -22.08 14.88 -11.53
C LEU A 80 -22.77 15.68 -12.65
N ARG A 81 -23.91 15.21 -13.20
CA ARG A 81 -24.71 15.93 -14.22
C ARG A 81 -25.25 17.27 -13.74
N PHE A 82 -25.43 17.44 -12.43
CA PHE A 82 -26.02 18.62 -11.82
C PHE A 82 -24.99 19.55 -11.18
N VAL A 83 -23.70 19.21 -11.29
CA VAL A 83 -22.59 19.97 -10.73
C VAL A 83 -22.38 21.27 -11.49
N ASP A 84 -21.96 22.30 -10.77
CA ASP A 84 -21.67 23.62 -11.32
C ASP A 84 -20.70 23.54 -12.54
N PRO A 85 -20.97 24.29 -13.64
CA PRO A 85 -20.11 24.28 -14.83
C PRO A 85 -18.64 24.63 -14.56
N ASN A 86 -18.35 25.48 -13.57
CA ASN A 86 -16.97 25.82 -13.21
C ASN A 86 -16.25 24.65 -12.56
N VAL A 87 -16.94 23.89 -11.71
CA VAL A 87 -16.41 22.65 -11.11
C VAL A 87 -16.18 21.61 -12.19
N ARG A 88 -17.12 21.44 -13.13
CA ARG A 88 -16.94 20.58 -14.32
C ARG A 88 -15.71 20.96 -15.14
N SER A 89 -15.55 22.25 -15.46
CA SER A 89 -14.40 22.74 -16.21
C SER A 89 -13.08 22.44 -15.49
N LYS A 90 -13.07 22.54 -14.15
CA LYS A 90 -11.88 22.22 -13.35
C LYS A 90 -11.59 20.72 -13.31
N LEU A 91 -12.62 19.87 -13.23
CA LEU A 91 -12.46 18.41 -13.31
C LEU A 91 -11.91 17.98 -14.68
N ASP A 92 -12.36 18.61 -15.75
CA ASP A 92 -11.84 18.37 -17.10
C ASP A 92 -10.35 18.72 -17.21
N GLU A 93 -9.93 19.82 -16.59
CA GLU A 93 -8.51 20.21 -16.51
C GLU A 93 -7.69 19.19 -15.73
N LEU A 94 -8.15 18.81 -14.53
CA LEU A 94 -7.48 17.79 -13.70
C LEU A 94 -7.32 16.46 -14.44
N LYS A 95 -8.35 16.03 -15.17
CA LYS A 95 -8.28 14.81 -15.99
C LYS A 95 -7.22 14.91 -17.08
N ARG A 96 -7.09 16.07 -17.74
CA ARG A 96 -6.08 16.27 -18.80
C ARG A 96 -4.68 16.23 -18.23
N GLU A 97 -4.44 16.93 -17.12
CA GLU A 97 -3.15 16.93 -16.42
C GLU A 97 -2.76 15.51 -16.00
N GLU A 98 -3.68 14.75 -15.42
CA GLU A 98 -3.42 13.38 -14.99
C GLU A 98 -3.16 12.44 -16.17
N LEU A 99 -3.94 12.55 -17.26
CA LEU A 99 -3.68 11.78 -18.47
C LEU A 99 -2.33 12.11 -19.11
N GLU A 100 -1.91 13.37 -19.08
CA GLU A 100 -0.59 13.79 -19.56
C GLU A 100 0.52 13.19 -18.69
N ARG A 101 0.39 13.25 -17.37
CA ARG A 101 1.30 12.61 -16.43
C ARG A 101 1.44 11.11 -16.68
N LEU A 102 0.32 10.40 -16.83
CA LEU A 102 0.31 8.96 -17.11
C LEU A 102 0.93 8.63 -18.48
N ARG A 103 0.73 9.47 -19.50
CA ARG A 103 1.44 9.33 -20.78
C ARG A 103 2.94 9.50 -20.65
N HIS A 104 3.41 10.46 -19.86
CA HIS A 104 4.83 10.64 -19.60
C HIS A 104 5.43 9.43 -18.90
N LEU A 105 4.74 8.88 -17.89
CA LEU A 105 5.15 7.65 -17.22
C LEU A 105 5.23 6.48 -18.19
N ALA A 106 4.18 6.26 -18.98
CA ALA A 106 4.16 5.21 -19.99
C ALA A 106 5.29 5.35 -21.02
N THR A 107 5.55 6.57 -21.47
CA THR A 107 6.65 6.86 -22.42
C THR A 107 8.02 6.61 -21.78
N LYS A 108 8.19 6.98 -20.50
CA LYS A 108 9.41 6.73 -19.75
C LYS A 108 9.67 5.23 -19.58
N GLU A 109 8.65 4.48 -19.16
CA GLU A 109 8.71 3.01 -19.03
C GLU A 109 9.02 2.36 -20.38
N TYR A 110 8.33 2.77 -21.45
CA TYR A 110 8.58 2.29 -22.80
C TYR A 110 10.03 2.49 -23.25
N ASN A 111 10.60 3.68 -23.00
CA ASN A 111 11.98 3.98 -23.34
C ASN A 111 12.98 3.16 -22.51
N LEU A 112 12.67 2.88 -21.24
CA LEU A 112 13.50 2.03 -20.38
C LEU A 112 13.46 0.56 -20.82
N MET A 113 12.31 0.06 -21.26
CA MET A 113 12.12 -1.33 -21.67
C MET A 113 12.57 -1.66 -23.10
N ASN A 114 13.21 -0.71 -23.81
CA ASN A 114 13.84 -0.93 -25.12
C ASN A 114 12.94 -1.67 -26.14
N ASN A 115 11.71 -1.18 -26.38
CA ASN A 115 10.74 -1.75 -27.35
C ASN A 115 10.19 -3.16 -27.03
N LEU A 116 10.31 -3.68 -25.81
CA LEU A 116 9.64 -4.94 -25.45
C LEU A 116 8.21 -4.70 -24.95
N ASP A 117 7.27 -5.26 -25.71
CA ASP A 117 5.84 -5.44 -25.51
C ASP A 117 4.99 -4.22 -25.02
N LEU A 118 4.26 -3.60 -25.96
CA LEU A 118 3.35 -2.48 -25.67
C LEU A 118 2.13 -2.90 -24.83
N ASP A 119 1.74 -4.17 -24.84
CA ASP A 119 0.49 -4.65 -24.25
C ASP A 119 0.54 -4.69 -22.70
N HIS A 120 1.72 -4.55 -22.09
CA HIS A 120 1.89 -4.58 -20.64
C HIS A 120 1.90 -3.19 -19.96
N LEU A 121 1.82 -2.10 -20.72
CA LEU A 121 1.69 -0.76 -20.16
C LEU A 121 0.28 -0.57 -19.59
N LYS A 122 0.12 -0.78 -18.27
CA LYS A 122 -1.12 -0.51 -17.53
C LYS A 122 -1.29 1.00 -17.33
N ILE A 123 -1.55 1.74 -18.40
CA ILE A 123 -1.43 3.22 -18.42
C ILE A 123 -2.46 3.94 -17.54
N ALA A 124 -3.66 3.38 -17.30
CA ALA A 124 -4.56 3.85 -16.25
C ALA A 124 -5.72 2.87 -16.05
N GLU A 125 -5.87 2.32 -14.83
CA GLU A 125 -7.04 1.49 -14.49
C GLU A 125 -8.29 2.37 -14.23
N HIS A 126 -8.10 3.63 -13.85
CA HIS A 126 -9.15 4.48 -13.26
C HIS A 126 -9.64 5.63 -14.15
N LEU A 127 -9.08 5.82 -15.35
CA LEU A 127 -9.52 6.85 -16.32
C LEU A 127 -9.90 6.23 -17.66
N ASP A 128 -10.88 6.81 -18.34
CA ASP A 128 -11.14 6.47 -19.74
C ASP A 128 -10.16 7.16 -20.69
N HIS A 129 -9.41 6.36 -21.46
CA HIS A 129 -8.46 6.84 -22.47
C HIS A 129 -9.11 7.21 -23.80
N SER A 130 -10.33 6.73 -24.06
CA SER A 130 -11.07 7.04 -25.28
C SER A 130 -11.55 8.50 -25.29
N ASN A 131 -11.92 9.04 -24.12
CA ASN A 131 -12.25 10.45 -23.94
C ASN A 131 -11.17 11.18 -23.13
N LYS A 132 -10.37 11.99 -23.83
CA LYS A 132 -9.19 12.67 -23.24
C LYS A 132 -9.50 14.03 -22.59
N HIS A 133 -10.65 14.63 -22.88
CA HIS A 133 -10.85 16.06 -22.63
C HIS A 133 -11.93 16.37 -21.61
N THR A 134 -12.83 15.42 -21.34
CA THR A 134 -13.97 15.61 -20.46
C THR A 134 -13.97 14.55 -19.36
N PHE A 135 -14.17 15.00 -18.12
CA PHE A 135 -14.35 14.17 -16.95
C PHE A 135 -15.81 13.73 -16.85
N GLU A 136 -16.03 12.45 -17.11
CA GLU A 136 -17.34 11.84 -17.22
C GLU A 136 -17.76 11.12 -15.95
N ILE A 137 -19.05 10.76 -15.90
CA ILE A 137 -19.63 9.98 -14.80
C ILE A 137 -18.88 8.66 -14.61
N GLU A 138 -18.48 8.02 -15.70
CA GLU A 138 -17.74 6.76 -15.65
C GLU A 138 -16.34 6.93 -15.07
N ASP A 139 -15.69 8.09 -15.26
CA ASP A 139 -14.38 8.35 -14.64
C ASP A 139 -14.52 8.44 -13.12
N LEU A 140 -15.50 9.21 -12.63
CA LEU A 140 -15.77 9.31 -11.19
C LEU A 140 -16.15 7.94 -10.60
N LYS A 141 -16.95 7.16 -11.30
CA LYS A 141 -17.34 5.81 -10.87
C LYS A 141 -16.13 4.88 -10.79
N LYS A 142 -15.27 4.86 -11.81
CA LYS A 142 -14.02 4.08 -11.81
C LYS A 142 -13.11 4.52 -10.67
N LEU A 143 -12.99 5.83 -10.44
CA LEU A 143 -12.19 6.38 -9.36
C LEU A 143 -12.66 5.88 -7.99
N ILE A 144 -13.97 5.96 -7.73
CA ILE A 144 -14.57 5.44 -6.48
C ILE A 144 -14.31 3.95 -6.30
N ILE A 145 -14.54 3.15 -7.35
CA ILE A 145 -14.33 1.69 -7.31
C ILE A 145 -12.85 1.36 -7.05
N LYS A 146 -11.93 2.06 -7.73
CA LYS A 146 -10.50 1.88 -7.56
C LYS A 146 -10.07 2.22 -6.13
N THR A 147 -10.45 3.39 -5.62
CA THR A 147 -10.13 3.80 -4.24
C THR A 147 -10.67 2.80 -3.22
N ARG A 148 -11.86 2.23 -3.43
CA ARG A 148 -12.41 1.19 -2.58
C ARG A 148 -11.55 -0.08 -2.59
N LYS A 149 -11.17 -0.54 -3.79
CA LYS A 149 -10.33 -1.73 -3.97
C LYS A 149 -8.96 -1.54 -3.31
N ASP A 150 -8.34 -0.37 -3.48
CA ASP A 150 -7.05 -0.05 -2.88
C ASP A 150 -7.12 -0.03 -1.34
N LEU A 151 -8.24 0.44 -0.78
CA LEU A 151 -8.49 0.40 0.67
C LEU A 151 -8.74 -1.02 1.19
N GLU A 152 -9.50 -1.83 0.44
CA GLU A 152 -9.75 -3.25 0.74
C GLU A 152 -8.43 -4.04 0.73
N GLU A 153 -7.57 -3.80 -0.26
CA GLU A 153 -6.26 -4.43 -0.36
C GLU A 153 -5.34 -4.04 0.80
N LYS A 154 -5.31 -2.77 1.19
CA LYS A 154 -4.54 -2.31 2.36
C LYS A 154 -5.08 -2.87 3.69
N ASP A 155 -6.39 -3.06 3.79
CA ASP A 155 -7.01 -3.72 4.95
C ASP A 155 -6.62 -5.22 5.01
N GLU A 156 -6.59 -5.88 3.86
CA GLU A 156 -6.19 -7.28 3.73
C GLU A 156 -4.70 -7.49 4.02
N GLN A 157 -3.82 -6.68 3.44
CA GLN A 157 -2.37 -6.72 3.70
C GLN A 157 -2.07 -6.59 5.19
N ARG A 158 -2.70 -5.61 5.87
CA ARG A 158 -2.55 -5.45 7.33
C ARG A 158 -3.04 -6.67 8.11
N HIS A 159 -4.09 -7.32 7.64
CA HIS A 159 -4.60 -8.53 8.26
C HIS A 159 -3.63 -9.70 8.10
N GLU A 160 -3.00 -9.85 6.94
CA GLU A 160 -1.98 -10.86 6.68
C GLU A 160 -0.71 -10.62 7.47
N GLU A 161 -0.20 -9.39 7.49
CA GLU A 161 0.95 -8.98 8.32
C GLU A 161 0.71 -9.31 9.79
N PHE A 162 -0.49 -9.00 10.30
CA PHE A 162 -0.86 -9.33 11.67
C PHE A 162 -0.86 -10.83 11.93
N LYS A 163 -1.39 -11.65 11.01
CA LYS A 163 -1.36 -13.11 11.12
C LYS A 163 0.07 -13.65 11.15
N GLN A 164 0.92 -13.17 10.24
CA GLN A 164 2.32 -13.60 10.15
C GLN A 164 3.08 -13.24 11.42
N TYR A 165 2.89 -12.02 11.91
CA TYR A 165 3.46 -11.55 13.17
C TYR A 165 3.03 -12.44 14.36
N GLU A 166 1.74 -12.74 14.49
CA GLU A 166 1.23 -13.60 15.57
C GLU A 166 1.75 -15.04 15.45
N MET A 167 1.91 -15.56 14.23
CA MET A 167 2.49 -16.89 13.99
C MET A 167 3.97 -16.94 14.37
N GLN A 168 4.75 -15.95 13.94
CA GLN A 168 6.17 -15.83 14.24
C GLN A 168 6.41 -15.72 15.75
N LYS A 169 5.64 -14.85 16.42
CA LYS A 169 5.72 -14.65 17.87
C LYS A 169 5.40 -15.93 18.65
N LYS A 170 4.39 -16.70 18.22
CA LYS A 170 4.07 -18.00 18.81
C LYS A 170 5.21 -19.00 18.60
N TYR A 171 5.72 -19.10 17.37
CA TYR A 171 6.84 -19.99 17.05
C TYR A 171 8.07 -19.69 17.93
N GLU A 172 8.47 -18.41 18.02
CA GLU A 172 9.57 -17.98 18.88
C GLU A 172 9.32 -18.36 20.35
N SER A 173 8.10 -18.11 20.85
CA SER A 173 7.76 -18.48 22.22
C SER A 173 7.86 -19.98 22.47
N GLU A 174 7.47 -20.83 21.50
CA GLU A 174 7.60 -22.28 21.60
C GLU A 174 9.06 -22.75 21.55
N GLN A 175 9.89 -22.17 20.69
CA GLN A 175 11.31 -22.49 20.62
C GLN A 175 12.01 -22.18 21.95
N ARG A 176 11.69 -21.02 22.52
CA ARG A 176 12.17 -20.59 23.84
C ARG A 176 11.71 -21.52 24.96
N MET A 177 10.49 -22.03 24.87
CA MET A 177 9.97 -23.01 25.83
C MET A 177 10.55 -24.41 25.64
N LYS A 178 10.98 -24.79 24.43
CA LYS A 178 11.60 -26.10 24.14
C LYS A 178 13.07 -26.18 24.58
N GLY A 179 13.72 -25.05 24.86
CA GLY A 179 15.08 -24.99 25.38
C GLY A 179 16.15 -25.12 24.30
N ASN A 180 15.78 -24.94 23.03
CA ASN A 180 16.71 -24.91 21.90
C ASN A 180 17.59 -23.63 21.87
N ASP A 181 17.32 -22.71 22.78
CA ASP A 181 17.94 -21.39 22.93
C ASP A 181 18.97 -21.33 24.07
N GLY A 182 19.20 -22.43 24.79
CA GLY A 182 20.23 -22.52 25.83
C GLY A 182 19.91 -21.80 27.14
N MET A 183 18.65 -21.46 27.41
CA MET A 183 18.22 -20.79 28.64
C MET A 183 18.22 -21.71 29.87
N ASP A 184 18.51 -21.14 31.04
CA ASP A 184 18.49 -21.80 32.35
C ASP A 184 17.05 -22.03 32.87
N GLU A 185 16.86 -22.91 33.86
CA GLU A 185 15.55 -23.30 34.41
C GLU A 185 14.78 -22.11 35.00
N GLU A 186 15.48 -21.17 35.65
CA GLU A 186 14.88 -19.95 36.23
C GLU A 186 14.40 -18.97 35.15
N GLU A 187 15.14 -18.84 34.04
CA GLU A 187 14.78 -17.96 32.93
C GLU A 187 13.54 -18.46 32.19
N ARG A 188 13.40 -19.78 32.02
CA ARG A 188 12.20 -20.41 31.43
C ARG A 188 10.96 -20.17 32.30
N LYS A 189 11.10 -20.23 33.63
CA LYS A 189 10.00 -19.96 34.55
C LYS A 189 9.55 -18.49 34.46
N LYS A 190 10.49 -17.55 34.46
CA LYS A 190 10.20 -16.11 34.33
C LYS A 190 9.54 -15.78 32.99
N PHE A 191 10.05 -16.34 31.89
CA PHE A 191 9.46 -16.17 30.55
C PHE A 191 8.02 -16.67 30.47
N LYS A 192 7.72 -17.81 31.13
CA LYS A 192 6.36 -18.33 31.23
C LYS A 192 5.43 -17.39 32.00
N GLU A 193 5.88 -16.83 33.12
CA GLU A 193 5.12 -15.85 33.90
C GLU A 193 4.84 -14.57 33.08
N ASP A 194 5.82 -14.09 32.32
CA ASP A 194 5.67 -12.94 31.42
C ASP A 194 4.66 -13.20 30.29
N LEU A 195 4.68 -14.40 29.69
CA LEU A 195 3.70 -14.82 28.68
C LEU A 195 2.28 -14.86 29.24
N GLU A 196 2.09 -15.42 30.45
CA GLU A 196 0.78 -15.46 31.11
C GLU A 196 0.27 -14.05 31.45
N ALA A 197 1.15 -13.16 31.90
CA ALA A 197 0.81 -11.77 32.16
C ALA A 197 0.41 -11.02 30.86
N ALA A 198 1.14 -11.24 29.77
CA ALA A 198 0.81 -10.67 28.46
C ALA A 198 -0.53 -11.18 27.93
N GLN A 199 -0.82 -12.48 28.08
CA GLN A 199 -2.11 -13.06 27.71
C GLN A 199 -3.27 -12.49 28.53
N LYS A 200 -3.08 -12.27 29.83
CA LYS A 200 -4.10 -11.63 30.68
C LYS A 200 -4.38 -10.20 30.20
N LYS A 201 -3.34 -9.40 29.96
CA LYS A 201 -3.50 -8.03 29.40
C LYS A 201 -4.24 -8.02 28.06
N HIS A 202 -3.98 -8.99 27.19
CA HIS A 202 -4.69 -9.14 25.92
C HIS A 202 -6.14 -9.67 26.09
N LYS A 203 -6.50 -10.29 27.22
CA LYS A 203 -7.91 -10.64 27.49
C LYS A 203 -8.69 -9.45 28.05
N ASP A 204 -8.00 -8.56 28.78
CA ASP A 204 -8.60 -7.41 29.45
C ASP A 204 -8.84 -6.20 28.52
N HIS A 205 -8.11 -6.11 27.40
CA HIS A 205 -8.40 -5.08 26.39
C HIS A 205 -9.64 -5.44 25.56
N LYS A 206 -10.43 -4.42 25.14
CA LYS A 206 -11.55 -4.65 24.21
C LYS A 206 -11.00 -5.16 22.88
N PRO A 207 -11.64 -6.17 22.25
CA PRO A 207 -11.22 -6.63 20.94
C PRO A 207 -11.28 -5.47 19.96
N VAL A 208 -10.15 -5.18 19.31
CA VAL A 208 -10.10 -4.23 18.21
C VAL A 208 -10.88 -4.85 17.07
N SER A 209 -12.12 -4.38 16.86
CA SER A 209 -12.98 -4.94 15.82
C SER A 209 -12.51 -4.45 14.45
N TRP A 210 -12.30 -5.36 13.50
CA TRP A 210 -12.11 -4.97 12.10
C TRP A 210 -13.32 -4.18 11.55
N LYS A 211 -14.52 -4.34 12.12
CA LYS A 211 -15.69 -3.50 11.78
C LYS A 211 -15.54 -2.07 12.26
N THR A 212 -14.82 -1.82 13.36
CA THR A 212 -14.48 -0.44 13.75
C THR A 212 -13.51 0.21 12.77
N HIS A 213 -12.74 -0.57 12.01
CA HIS A 213 -11.94 -0.09 10.87
C HIS A 213 -12.81 0.27 9.66
N ILE A 214 -13.88 -0.47 9.35
CA ILE A 214 -14.85 -0.06 8.31
C ILE A 214 -15.58 1.23 8.72
N GLN A 215 -15.89 1.40 10.00
CA GLN A 215 -16.46 2.65 10.53
C GLN A 215 -15.42 3.79 10.55
N TYR A 216 -14.14 3.46 10.65
CA TYR A 216 -13.02 4.38 10.42
C TYR A 216 -12.85 4.71 8.92
N ASN A 217 -13.08 3.76 8.01
CA ASN A 217 -13.11 3.96 6.56
C ASN A 217 -14.25 4.89 6.14
N ARG A 218 -15.38 4.87 6.86
CA ARG A 218 -16.42 5.90 6.70
C ARG A 218 -15.93 7.29 7.09
N LYS A 219 -15.06 7.41 8.10
CA LYS A 219 -14.42 8.66 8.51
C LYS A 219 -13.23 9.05 7.62
N GLU A 220 -12.46 8.11 7.08
CA GLU A 220 -11.37 8.35 6.12
C GLU A 220 -11.92 8.80 4.77
N LEU A 221 -13.03 8.21 4.29
CA LEU A 221 -13.82 8.81 3.22
C LEU A 221 -14.31 10.21 3.63
N PHE A 222 -14.82 10.40 4.86
CA PHE A 222 -15.25 11.73 5.37
C PHE A 222 -14.12 12.76 5.56
N LEU A 223 -12.86 12.32 5.76
CA LEU A 223 -11.63 13.11 5.94
C LEU A 223 -10.92 13.34 4.61
N LEU A 224 -11.15 12.47 3.62
CA LEU A 224 -10.90 12.78 2.22
C LEU A 224 -11.94 13.78 1.69
N ILE A 225 -13.14 13.85 2.33
CA ILE A 225 -14.27 14.72 2.01
C ILE A 225 -14.33 16.03 2.89
N ASN A 226 -13.38 16.27 3.82
CA ASN A 226 -13.26 17.52 4.62
C ASN A 226 -11.82 17.94 4.89
#